data_AF-A0A5B8RZ78-F1
#
_entry.id   AF-A0A5B8RZ78-F1
#
_cell.length_a   1.000
_cell.length_b   1.000
_cell.length_c   1.000
_cell.angle_alpha   90.00
_cell.angle_beta   90.00
_cell.angle_gamma   90.00
#
_symmetry.space_group_name_H-M   'P 1'
#
loop_
_entity.id
_entity.type
_entity.pdbx_description
1 polymer ?
#
loop_
_entity_poly.entity_id
_entity_poly.type
_entity_poly.pdbx_seq_one_letter_code
_entity_poly.pdbx_strand_id
1 'polypeptide(L)'
;MLAEMGIRVWLPPPRSPADAPAPAFAPALVPSPAPARAAVSAPVAGRPAQPGAATPRAAAAVQRGWQLGPAQPLYPQADKGADGPTWLIALDSTTPDEPGGGEDGALLHKMLAAMGLKDHGGVHVATVRRAGTGSELAQLLQTLRPAVVLALGPSAASCVLGSTEPLQSLRQRAHRLADGTPALVSYAPAYLLRRPEAKRAAWQDLQRAMALAGQQGAP
;
A
#
# COMPACT_ATOMS: atom_id res chain seq x y z
N MET A 1 29.93 39.39 0.33
CA MET A 1 30.81 38.62 -0.57
C MET A 1 30.27 37.19 -0.73
N LEU A 2 29.20 37.00 -1.51
CA LEU A 2 28.58 35.68 -1.76
C LEU A 2 28.43 35.36 -3.26
N ALA A 3 28.53 36.37 -4.13
CA ALA A 3 28.45 36.20 -5.58
C ALA A 3 29.77 35.74 -6.23
N GLU A 4 30.90 35.89 -5.54
CA GLU A 4 32.25 35.66 -6.07
C GLU A 4 32.70 34.19 -6.04
N MET A 5 31.93 33.29 -5.40
CA MET A 5 32.22 31.85 -5.33
C MET A 5 31.43 30.99 -6.33
N GLY A 6 30.77 31.59 -7.33
CA GLY A 6 30.10 30.85 -8.42
C GLY A 6 28.87 30.02 -8.03
N ILE A 7 28.37 30.15 -6.79
CA ILE A 7 27.23 29.40 -6.28
C ILE A 7 25.93 29.98 -6.87
N ARG A 8 25.30 29.26 -7.81
CA ARG A 8 23.96 29.63 -8.30
C ARG A 8 22.89 29.29 -7.24
N VAL A 9 22.53 30.28 -6.43
CA VAL A 9 21.33 30.21 -5.59
C VAL A 9 20.10 30.17 -6.50
N TRP A 10 19.33 29.08 -6.44
CA TRP A 10 18.07 28.95 -7.16
C TRP A 10 16.98 29.74 -6.43
N LEU A 11 16.40 30.74 -7.11
CA LEU A 11 15.25 31.48 -6.64
C LEU A 11 14.00 31.08 -7.46
N PRO A 12 12.89 30.69 -6.83
CA PRO A 12 11.64 30.44 -7.57
C PRO A 12 11.13 31.75 -8.21
N PRO A 13 10.50 31.69 -9.40
CA PRO A 13 9.96 32.87 -10.05
C PRO A 13 8.81 33.48 -9.22
N PRO A 14 8.62 34.81 -9.23
CA PRO A 14 7.48 35.44 -8.57
C PRO A 14 6.17 34.96 -9.20
N ARG A 15 5.20 34.59 -8.36
CA ARG A 15 3.86 34.22 -8.85
C ARG A 15 3.19 35.43 -9.48
N SER A 16 2.79 35.30 -10.75
CA SER A 16 1.92 36.29 -11.40
C SER A 16 0.58 36.42 -10.64
N PRO A 17 0.02 37.63 -10.47
CA PRO A 17 -1.23 37.87 -9.73
C PRO A 17 -2.50 37.41 -10.48
N ALA A 18 -2.39 36.42 -11.37
CA ALA A 18 -3.50 35.76 -12.05
C ALA A 18 -4.01 34.52 -11.29
N ASP A 19 -3.29 34.06 -10.26
CA ASP A 19 -3.70 32.98 -9.34
C ASP A 19 -4.61 33.54 -8.23
N ALA A 20 -5.73 34.14 -8.62
CA ALA A 20 -6.80 34.53 -7.71
C ALA A 20 -7.82 33.39 -7.59
N PRO A 21 -8.26 33.00 -6.37
CA PRO A 21 -9.15 31.87 -6.19
C PRO A 21 -10.55 32.18 -6.75
N ALA A 22 -10.97 31.42 -7.77
CA ALA A 22 -12.35 31.44 -8.25
C ALA A 22 -13.29 30.88 -7.16
N PRO A 23 -14.40 31.57 -6.82
CA PRO A 23 -15.26 31.18 -5.71
C PRO A 23 -16.22 30.03 -6.05
N ALA A 24 -16.50 29.24 -5.03
CA ALA A 24 -17.73 28.46 -4.78
C ALA A 24 -18.47 27.80 -5.97
N PHE A 25 -18.48 26.46 -5.97
CA PHE A 25 -19.64 25.72 -6.44
C PHE A 25 -20.18 24.80 -5.32
N ALA A 26 -21.43 25.06 -4.93
CA ALA A 26 -22.17 24.33 -3.90
C ALA A 26 -22.65 22.96 -4.44
N PRO A 27 -23.05 22.01 -3.58
CA PRO A 27 -23.31 20.63 -4.03
C PRO A 27 -24.57 20.54 -4.88
N ALA A 28 -24.44 19.97 -6.08
CA ALA A 28 -25.58 19.59 -6.90
C ALA A 28 -26.30 18.39 -6.27
N LEU A 29 -27.39 18.69 -5.57
CA LEU A 29 -28.34 17.74 -5.01
C LEU A 29 -28.90 16.84 -6.13
N VAL A 30 -28.61 15.53 -6.10
CA VAL A 30 -29.26 14.57 -7.00
C VAL A 30 -30.69 14.30 -6.52
N PRO A 31 -31.73 14.47 -7.35
CA PRO A 31 -33.10 14.20 -6.96
C PRO A 31 -33.38 12.69 -6.90
N SER A 32 -33.95 12.25 -5.79
CA SER A 32 -34.48 10.90 -5.61
C SER A 32 -35.85 10.76 -6.28
N PRO A 33 -36.11 9.72 -7.11
CA PRO A 33 -37.45 9.37 -7.55
C PRO A 33 -37.98 8.10 -6.86
N ALA A 34 -38.86 8.31 -5.89
CA ALA A 34 -39.88 7.37 -5.41
C ALA A 34 -41.10 8.20 -4.94
N PRO A 35 -42.34 7.66 -4.84
CA PRO A 35 -42.73 6.26 -4.99
C PRO A 35 -43.91 6.01 -5.98
N ALA A 36 -44.20 4.74 -6.28
CA ALA A 36 -45.54 4.30 -6.69
C ALA A 36 -45.87 2.94 -6.05
N ARG A 37 -47.08 2.81 -5.52
CA ARG A 37 -47.48 1.74 -4.59
C ARG A 37 -48.49 0.80 -5.25
N ALA A 38 -48.26 -0.51 -5.20
CA ALA A 38 -49.28 -1.51 -5.51
C ALA A 38 -49.10 -2.76 -4.62
N ALA A 39 -50.11 -3.06 -3.80
CA ALA A 39 -50.34 -4.42 -3.25
C ALA A 39 -50.93 -5.29 -4.39
N VAL A 40 -51.11 -6.62 -4.34
CA VAL A 40 -51.41 -7.60 -3.27
C VAL A 40 -50.85 -8.98 -3.74
N SER A 41 -50.75 -10.11 -3.02
CA SER A 41 -51.27 -10.59 -1.71
C SER A 41 -50.28 -11.58 -1.05
N ALA A 42 -50.52 -11.95 0.21
CA ALA A 42 -49.99 -13.17 0.83
C ALA A 42 -50.85 -14.40 0.46
N PRO A 43 -50.34 -15.63 0.70
CA PRO A 43 -50.91 -16.37 1.85
C PRO A 43 -49.85 -16.89 2.83
N VAL A 44 -50.34 -17.53 3.90
CA VAL A 44 -49.66 -17.73 5.20
C VAL A 44 -49.33 -19.21 5.47
N ALA A 45 -48.47 -19.42 6.48
CA ALA A 45 -48.24 -20.66 7.25
C ALA A 45 -47.20 -21.67 6.71
N GLY A 46 -45.97 -21.56 7.26
CA GLY A 46 -44.92 -22.56 7.18
C GLY A 46 -43.71 -22.14 8.04
N ARG A 47 -43.67 -22.57 9.31
CA ARG A 47 -42.61 -22.26 10.30
C ARG A 47 -42.19 -23.58 10.98
N PRO A 48 -40.93 -23.78 11.45
CA PRO A 48 -39.68 -23.05 11.16
C PRO A 48 -38.61 -23.93 10.49
N ALA A 49 -37.61 -23.31 9.86
CA ALA A 49 -36.29 -23.90 9.69
C ALA A 49 -35.25 -22.88 10.16
N GLN A 50 -34.51 -23.21 11.22
CA GLN A 50 -33.43 -22.38 11.76
C GLN A 50 -32.18 -22.45 10.87
N PRO A 51 -31.25 -21.48 10.98
CA PRO A 51 -30.30 -21.19 9.91
C PRO A 51 -29.28 -22.30 9.71
N GLY A 52 -29.32 -22.95 8.55
CA GLY A 52 -28.19 -23.71 8.04
C GLY A 52 -27.00 -22.77 7.88
N ALA A 53 -25.94 -23.01 8.64
CA ALA A 53 -24.74 -22.17 8.61
C ALA A 53 -24.20 -22.06 7.18
N ALA A 54 -24.30 -20.86 6.60
CA ALA A 54 -23.63 -20.52 5.36
C ALA A 54 -22.11 -20.50 5.62
N THR A 55 -21.51 -21.69 5.55
CA THR A 55 -20.07 -21.92 5.70
C THR A 55 -19.33 -20.93 4.81
N PRO A 56 -18.32 -20.18 5.30
CA PRO A 56 -17.57 -19.20 4.50
C PRO A 56 -16.61 -19.87 3.52
N ARG A 57 -17.11 -20.75 2.64
CA ARG A 57 -16.37 -21.45 1.59
C ARG A 57 -16.21 -20.59 0.31
N ALA A 58 -16.02 -19.29 0.48
CA ALA A 58 -15.72 -18.35 -0.60
C ALA A 58 -14.38 -17.61 -0.40
N ALA A 59 -13.92 -17.44 0.85
CA ALA A 59 -12.65 -16.76 1.17
C ALA A 59 -11.37 -17.57 0.81
N ALA A 60 -11.51 -18.87 0.54
CA ALA A 60 -10.39 -19.75 0.20
C ALA A 60 -10.11 -19.86 -1.31
N ALA A 61 -11.03 -19.43 -2.17
CA ALA A 61 -10.91 -19.64 -3.63
C ALA A 61 -10.00 -18.60 -4.31
N VAL A 62 -9.93 -17.38 -3.79
CA VAL A 62 -9.12 -16.27 -4.35
C VAL A 62 -7.65 -16.33 -3.89
N GLN A 63 -7.28 -17.25 -2.99
CA GLN A 63 -5.90 -17.47 -2.55
C GLN A 63 -5.04 -18.25 -3.57
N ARG A 64 -5.60 -18.67 -4.70
CA ARG A 64 -4.91 -19.47 -5.73
C ARG A 64 -4.34 -18.61 -6.84
N GLY A 65 -3.17 -18.03 -6.61
CA GLY A 65 -2.38 -17.46 -7.70
C GLY A 65 -1.14 -16.70 -7.27
N TRP A 66 -1.31 -15.78 -6.32
CA TRP A 66 -0.26 -14.86 -5.89
C TRP A 66 0.48 -15.37 -4.66
N GLN A 67 1.80 -15.33 -4.68
CA GLN A 67 2.64 -15.63 -3.51
C GLN A 67 3.82 -14.67 -3.44
N LEU A 68 4.27 -14.39 -2.21
CA LEU A 68 5.51 -13.67 -1.95
C LEU A 68 6.71 -14.59 -2.23
N GLY A 69 7.69 -14.08 -2.99
CA GLY A 69 9.00 -14.69 -3.11
C GLY A 69 9.84 -14.56 -1.83
N PRO A 70 11.08 -15.09 -1.82
CA PRO A 70 12.00 -14.88 -0.72
C PRO A 70 12.26 -13.38 -0.53
N ALA A 71 12.35 -12.94 0.72
CA ALA A 71 12.70 -11.56 1.02
C ALA A 71 14.21 -11.35 0.81
N GLN A 72 14.56 -10.34 0.02
CA GLN A 72 15.95 -9.97 -0.29
C GLN A 72 16.24 -8.57 0.26
N PRO A 73 17.45 -8.32 0.83
CA PRO A 73 17.84 -6.97 1.23
C PRO A 73 18.01 -6.10 -0.02
N LEU A 74 17.30 -4.98 -0.10
CA LEU A 74 17.37 -4.09 -1.28
C LEU A 74 18.66 -3.26 -1.31
N TYR A 75 19.22 -2.99 -0.13
CA TYR A 75 20.46 -2.24 0.04
C TYR A 75 21.48 -3.07 0.82
N PRO A 76 22.04 -4.15 0.24
CA PRO A 76 22.98 -5.05 0.94
C PRO A 76 24.32 -4.38 1.27
N GLN A 77 24.62 -3.24 0.63
CA GLN A 77 25.79 -2.40 0.85
C GLN A 77 25.54 -1.25 1.85
N ALA A 78 24.30 -1.08 2.32
CA ALA A 78 23.99 -0.09 3.36
C ALA A 78 24.58 -0.50 4.71
N ASP A 79 24.83 0.47 5.57
CA ASP A 79 25.53 0.24 6.82
C ASP A 79 24.72 -0.71 7.74
N LYS A 80 25.35 -1.82 8.14
CA LYS A 80 24.72 -2.81 9.03
C LYS A 80 24.57 -2.34 10.48
N GLY A 81 25.23 -1.24 10.84
CA GLY A 81 25.09 -0.52 12.11
C GLY A 81 24.05 0.62 12.07
N ALA A 82 23.29 0.77 10.98
CA ALA A 82 22.14 1.67 10.93
C ALA A 82 20.99 1.13 11.81
N ASP A 83 21.12 1.35 13.13
CA ASP A 83 20.12 0.99 14.14
C ASP A 83 18.78 1.64 13.79
N GLY A 84 17.80 0.81 13.45
CA GLY A 84 16.53 1.27 12.91
C GLY A 84 15.56 0.13 12.62
N PRO A 85 14.26 0.44 12.54
CA PRO A 85 13.22 -0.57 12.34
C PRO A 85 13.46 -1.37 11.05
N THR A 86 13.39 -2.70 11.12
CA THR A 86 13.40 -3.57 9.93
C THR A 86 12.12 -3.36 9.13
N TRP A 87 12.24 -3.16 7.81
CA TRP A 87 11.09 -2.99 6.89
C TRP A 87 10.95 -4.21 5.99
N LEU A 88 9.71 -4.69 5.82
CA LEU A 88 9.37 -5.68 4.80
C LEU A 88 8.43 -5.07 3.76
N ILE A 89 8.86 -5.03 2.51
CA ILE A 89 8.11 -4.45 1.39
C ILE A 89 7.63 -5.57 0.47
N ALA A 90 6.32 -5.80 0.43
CA ALA A 90 5.69 -6.69 -0.54
C ALA A 90 5.43 -5.91 -1.84
N LEU A 91 6.06 -6.33 -2.95
CA LEU A 91 6.10 -5.57 -4.20
C LEU A 91 5.46 -6.32 -5.37
N ASP A 92 4.46 -5.70 -6.01
CA ASP A 92 3.99 -6.04 -7.37
C ASP A 92 4.87 -5.31 -8.40
N SER A 93 5.86 -6.02 -8.96
CA SER A 93 6.78 -5.51 -9.98
C SER A 93 6.55 -6.14 -11.36
N THR A 94 6.99 -5.45 -12.41
CA THR A 94 6.97 -6.04 -13.77
C THR A 94 8.11 -7.03 -14.00
N THR A 95 9.19 -6.91 -13.23
CA THR A 95 10.34 -7.82 -13.18
C THR A 95 10.39 -8.47 -11.78
N PRO A 96 9.71 -9.61 -11.55
CA PRO A 96 9.69 -10.26 -10.24
C PRO A 96 11.00 -10.98 -9.88
N ASP A 97 11.88 -11.19 -10.85
CA ASP A 97 13.20 -11.80 -10.70
C ASP A 97 14.26 -10.83 -10.15
N GLU A 98 14.21 -9.57 -10.58
CA GLU A 98 15.11 -8.49 -10.14
C GLU A 98 14.34 -7.43 -9.31
N PRO A 99 14.21 -7.62 -7.97
CA PRO A 99 13.54 -6.65 -7.10
C PRO A 99 14.33 -5.34 -7.01
N GLY A 100 13.79 -4.27 -7.60
CA GLY A 100 14.51 -2.98 -7.74
C GLY A 100 15.03 -2.72 -9.15
N GLY A 101 14.98 -3.72 -10.03
CA GLY A 101 15.24 -3.58 -11.47
C GLY A 101 14.18 -2.78 -12.22
N GLY A 102 14.53 -2.35 -13.43
CA GLY A 102 13.60 -1.67 -14.35
C GLY A 102 13.13 -0.27 -13.90
N GLU A 103 12.13 0.26 -14.59
CA GLU A 103 11.59 1.61 -14.31
C GLU A 103 10.79 1.66 -13.01
N ASP A 104 10.05 0.59 -12.69
CA ASP A 104 9.27 0.48 -11.46
C ASP A 104 10.16 0.30 -10.24
N GLY A 105 11.25 -0.46 -10.36
CA GLY A 105 12.31 -0.51 -9.35
C GLY A 105 13.06 0.81 -9.19
N ALA A 106 13.40 1.50 -10.28
CA ALA A 106 14.00 2.83 -10.21
C ALA A 106 13.07 3.87 -9.54
N LEU A 107 11.74 3.74 -9.68
CA LEU A 107 10.79 4.55 -8.92
C LEU A 107 10.71 4.12 -7.45
N LEU A 108 10.75 2.82 -7.15
CA LEU A 108 10.80 2.30 -5.77
C LEU A 108 12.02 2.85 -5.02
N HIS A 109 13.21 2.82 -5.62
CA HIS A 109 14.42 3.40 -5.01
C HIS A 109 14.27 4.90 -4.74
N LYS A 110 13.60 5.66 -5.61
CA LYS A 110 13.29 7.09 -5.38
C LYS A 110 12.29 7.29 -4.23
N MET A 111 11.28 6.42 -4.13
CA MET A 111 10.32 6.43 -3.00
C MET A 111 11.01 6.11 -1.68
N LEU A 112 11.92 5.14 -1.65
CA LEU A 112 12.69 4.76 -0.46
C LEU A 112 13.72 5.83 -0.06
N ALA A 113 14.42 6.42 -1.03
CA ALA A 113 15.29 7.56 -0.78
C ALA A 113 14.54 8.77 -0.20
N ALA A 114 13.30 9.04 -0.66
CA ALA A 114 12.46 10.09 -0.09
C ALA A 114 11.99 9.78 1.34
N MET A 115 11.84 8.50 1.70
CA MET A 115 11.59 8.06 3.08
C MET A 115 12.86 8.02 3.96
N GLY A 116 14.03 8.39 3.43
CA GLY A 116 15.32 8.24 4.11
C GLY A 116 15.89 6.82 4.13
N LEU A 117 15.14 5.82 3.67
CA LEU A 117 15.44 4.39 3.81
C LEU A 117 16.53 3.85 2.87
N LYS A 118 17.17 4.69 2.04
CA LYS A 118 18.19 4.24 1.06
C LYS A 118 19.48 3.76 1.71
N ASP A 119 19.83 4.31 2.88
CA ASP A 119 21.07 4.01 3.62
C ASP A 119 20.82 3.02 4.77
N HIS A 120 19.63 2.40 4.84
CA HIS A 120 19.24 1.45 5.88
C HIS A 120 19.35 0.00 5.38
N GLY A 121 20.25 -0.79 5.97
CA GLY A 121 20.39 -2.22 5.68
C GLY A 121 19.18 -3.09 6.07
N GLY A 122 18.26 -2.57 6.90
CA GLY A 122 17.05 -3.26 7.36
C GLY A 122 15.91 -3.36 6.33
N VAL A 123 16.06 -2.82 5.11
CA VAL A 123 15.00 -2.80 4.10
C VAL A 123 15.03 -4.07 3.24
N HIS A 124 14.01 -4.92 3.44
CA HIS A 124 13.83 -6.17 2.72
C HIS A 124 12.64 -6.06 1.74
N VAL A 125 12.82 -6.54 0.51
CA VAL A 125 11.78 -6.59 -0.53
C VAL A 125 11.44 -8.04 -0.85
N ALA A 126 10.15 -8.36 -0.95
CA ALA A 126 9.64 -9.64 -1.43
C ALA A 126 8.68 -9.39 -2.60
N THR A 127 9.02 -9.87 -3.80
CA THR A 127 8.19 -9.71 -5.00
C THR A 127 7.03 -10.69 -4.99
N VAL A 128 5.84 -10.25 -5.40
CA VAL A 128 4.71 -11.17 -5.63
C VAL A 128 4.77 -11.77 -7.03
N ARG A 129 4.61 -13.09 -7.09
CA ARG A 129 4.66 -13.89 -8.33
C ARG A 129 3.38 -14.67 -8.52
N ARG A 130 3.02 -14.91 -9.79
CA ARG A 130 1.97 -15.86 -10.15
C ARG A 130 2.57 -17.26 -10.25
N ALA A 131 1.90 -18.24 -9.63
CA ALA A 131 2.28 -19.65 -9.52
C ALA A 131 3.40 -19.97 -8.50
N GLY A 132 2.99 -20.64 -7.41
CA GLY A 132 3.87 -21.22 -6.39
C GLY A 132 3.05 -22.04 -5.39
N THR A 133 3.73 -22.80 -4.53
CA THR A 133 3.17 -23.48 -3.35
C THR A 133 3.77 -22.90 -2.08
N GLY A 134 2.95 -22.22 -1.27
CA GLY A 134 3.33 -21.65 0.02
C GLY A 134 3.94 -20.25 -0.05
N SER A 135 3.11 -19.22 0.18
CA SER A 135 3.63 -17.93 0.68
C SER A 135 3.66 -17.96 2.20
N GLU A 136 4.80 -18.31 2.77
CA GLU A 136 4.99 -18.22 4.23
C GLU A 136 5.35 -16.78 4.63
N LEU A 137 4.38 -15.86 4.49
CA LEU A 137 4.43 -14.55 5.14
C LEU A 137 4.75 -14.73 6.64
N ALA A 138 4.15 -15.74 7.28
CA ALA A 138 4.44 -16.10 8.66
C ALA A 138 5.93 -16.45 8.91
N GLN A 139 6.62 -17.11 7.97
CA GLN A 139 8.05 -17.40 8.09
C GLN A 139 8.88 -16.12 7.86
N LEU A 140 8.54 -15.29 6.85
CA LEU A 140 9.20 -14.00 6.64
C LEU A 140 9.07 -13.07 7.85
N LEU A 141 7.90 -13.02 8.49
CA LEU A 141 7.67 -12.28 9.73
C LEU A 141 8.51 -12.84 10.90
N GLN A 142 8.55 -14.17 11.08
CA GLN A 142 9.35 -14.80 12.14
C GLN A 142 10.87 -14.59 11.95
N THR A 143 11.36 -14.68 10.72
CA THR A 143 12.80 -14.54 10.39
C THR A 143 13.27 -13.10 10.44
N LEU A 144 12.51 -12.15 9.87
CA LEU A 144 12.93 -10.76 9.75
C LEU A 144 12.47 -9.86 10.91
N ARG A 145 11.39 -10.26 11.61
CA ARG A 145 10.68 -9.45 12.62
C ARG A 145 10.54 -7.98 12.21
N PRO A 146 9.91 -7.70 11.05
CA PRO A 146 9.80 -6.34 10.55
C PRO A 146 8.95 -5.50 11.51
N ALA A 147 9.40 -4.29 11.80
CA ALA A 147 8.64 -3.31 12.55
C ALA A 147 7.39 -2.84 11.78
N VAL A 148 7.43 -2.86 10.44
CA VAL A 148 6.27 -2.56 9.59
C VAL A 148 6.35 -3.33 8.28
N VAL A 149 5.18 -3.75 7.77
CA VAL A 149 5.03 -4.33 6.43
C VAL A 149 4.35 -3.34 5.48
N LEU A 150 4.95 -3.10 4.32
CA LEU A 150 4.42 -2.21 3.28
C LEU A 150 4.01 -3.03 2.05
N ALA A 151 2.71 -3.12 1.79
CA ALA A 151 2.16 -3.82 0.62
C ALA A 151 1.89 -2.85 -0.54
N LEU A 152 2.66 -2.96 -1.61
CA LEU A 152 2.61 -2.10 -2.80
C LEU A 152 1.85 -2.80 -3.93
N GLY A 153 0.58 -2.43 -4.10
CA GLY A 153 -0.31 -2.96 -5.13
C GLY A 153 -1.35 -3.99 -4.65
N PRO A 154 -2.32 -4.34 -5.50
CA PRO A 154 -3.44 -5.22 -5.11
C PRO A 154 -2.99 -6.66 -4.87
N SER A 155 -2.07 -7.18 -5.68
CA SER A 155 -1.47 -8.51 -5.53
C SER A 155 -0.72 -8.62 -4.19
N ALA A 156 0.10 -7.61 -3.85
CA ALA A 156 0.79 -7.51 -2.58
C ALA A 156 -0.17 -7.40 -1.39
N ALA A 157 -1.20 -6.56 -1.49
CA ALA A 157 -2.22 -6.41 -0.45
C ALA A 157 -2.98 -7.73 -0.19
N SER A 158 -3.30 -8.48 -1.25
CA SER A 158 -3.97 -9.78 -1.12
C SER A 158 -3.05 -10.83 -0.48
N CYS A 159 -1.78 -10.90 -0.86
CA CYS A 159 -0.80 -11.78 -0.21
C CYS A 159 -0.55 -11.45 1.27
N VAL A 160 -0.51 -10.16 1.63
CA VAL A 160 -0.15 -9.70 2.98
C VAL A 160 -1.34 -9.73 3.94
N LEU A 161 -2.55 -9.36 3.49
CA LEU A 161 -3.73 -9.23 4.33
C LEU A 161 -4.75 -10.38 4.18
N GLY A 162 -4.64 -11.20 3.12
CA GLY A 162 -5.67 -12.18 2.78
C GLY A 162 -7.02 -11.57 2.34
N SER A 163 -7.10 -10.23 2.20
CA SER A 163 -8.31 -9.53 1.79
C SER A 163 -8.48 -9.51 0.26
N THR A 164 -9.74 -9.50 -0.18
CA THR A 164 -10.18 -9.32 -1.57
C THR A 164 -10.80 -7.94 -1.81
N GLU A 165 -10.76 -7.05 -0.82
CA GLU A 165 -11.25 -5.68 -0.94
C GLU A 165 -10.48 -4.86 -1.99
N PRO A 166 -11.13 -3.87 -2.63
CA PRO A 166 -10.45 -3.00 -3.58
C PRO A 166 -9.35 -2.18 -2.88
N LEU A 167 -8.23 -1.99 -3.58
CA LEU A 167 -7.04 -1.31 -3.06
C LEU A 167 -7.35 0.04 -2.40
N GLN A 168 -8.32 0.81 -2.92
CA GLN A 168 -8.71 2.10 -2.35
C GLN A 168 -9.28 2.01 -0.92
N SER A 169 -9.98 0.93 -0.57
CA SER A 169 -10.52 0.71 0.79
C SER A 169 -9.44 0.27 1.78
N LEU A 170 -8.39 -0.38 1.29
CA LEU A 170 -7.28 -0.89 2.10
C LEU A 170 -6.19 0.16 2.35
N ARG A 171 -6.02 1.14 1.45
CA ARG A 171 -5.09 2.27 1.62
C ARG A 171 -5.55 3.21 2.74
N GLN A 172 -4.65 4.09 3.21
CA GLN A 172 -4.92 5.05 4.29
C GLN A 172 -5.42 4.44 5.64
N ARG A 173 -5.33 3.12 5.80
CA ARG A 173 -5.67 2.40 7.04
C ARG A 173 -4.47 1.59 7.51
N ALA A 174 -4.18 1.65 8.81
CA ALA A 174 -3.27 0.71 9.46
C ALA A 174 -3.98 -0.62 9.65
N HIS A 175 -3.38 -1.69 9.16
CA HIS A 175 -3.82 -3.07 9.35
C HIS A 175 -2.90 -3.76 10.34
N ARG A 176 -3.35 -4.89 10.88
CA ARG A 176 -2.55 -5.71 11.81
C ARG A 176 -2.47 -7.13 11.27
N LEU A 177 -1.27 -7.67 11.16
CA LEU A 177 -1.02 -9.05 10.74
C LEU A 177 -1.28 -10.00 11.92
N ALA A 178 -1.32 -11.31 11.61
CA ALA A 178 -1.57 -12.35 12.62
C ALA A 178 -0.57 -12.33 13.79
N ASP A 179 0.69 -11.97 13.52
CA ASP A 179 1.77 -11.81 14.51
C ASP A 179 1.72 -10.47 15.28
N GLY A 180 0.71 -9.64 15.02
CA GLY A 180 0.56 -8.32 15.65
C GLY A 180 1.29 -7.17 14.94
N THR A 181 2.19 -7.47 13.99
CA THR A 181 2.93 -6.50 13.17
C THR A 181 1.98 -5.52 12.44
N PRO A 182 2.26 -4.21 12.43
CA PRO A 182 1.49 -3.27 11.62
C PRO A 182 1.79 -3.44 10.13
N ALA A 183 0.74 -3.37 9.32
CA ALA A 183 0.85 -3.38 7.86
C ALA A 183 0.13 -2.18 7.24
N LEU A 184 0.70 -1.63 6.17
CA LEU A 184 0.08 -0.58 5.39
C LEU A 184 0.05 -0.95 3.90
N VAL A 185 -1.02 -0.54 3.22
CA VAL A 185 -1.20 -0.75 1.78
C VAL A 185 -0.99 0.57 1.04
N SER A 186 -0.33 0.51 -0.12
CA SER A 186 -0.18 1.63 -1.07
C SER A 186 -0.18 1.15 -2.52
N TYR A 187 0.04 2.07 -3.47
CA TYR A 187 0.11 1.76 -4.91
C TYR A 187 1.45 1.13 -5.29
N ALA A 188 1.41 0.19 -6.24
CA ALA A 188 2.62 -0.36 -6.86
C ALA A 188 3.38 0.71 -7.67
N PRO A 189 4.72 0.71 -7.70
CA PRO A 189 5.49 1.66 -8.52
C PRO A 189 5.12 1.59 -10.02
N ALA A 190 4.94 0.39 -10.57
CA ALA A 190 4.47 0.18 -11.94
C ALA A 190 3.09 0.82 -12.24
N TYR A 191 2.22 0.95 -11.22
CA TYR A 191 0.97 1.70 -11.35
C TYR A 191 1.21 3.21 -11.34
N LEU A 192 2.09 3.71 -10.46
CA LEU A 192 2.43 5.13 -10.32
C LEU A 192 3.18 5.72 -11.53
N LEU A 193 3.86 4.90 -12.33
CA LEU A 193 4.41 5.30 -13.63
C LEU A 193 3.29 5.59 -14.65
N ARG A 194 2.24 4.75 -14.69
CA ARG A 194 1.09 4.90 -15.61
C ARG A 194 0.04 5.92 -15.15
N ARG A 195 0.05 6.27 -13.86
CA ARG A 195 -0.91 7.16 -13.19
C ARG A 195 -0.17 8.10 -12.20
N PRO A 196 0.60 9.08 -12.71
CA PRO A 196 1.40 9.98 -11.87
C PRO A 196 0.56 10.82 -10.90
N GLU A 197 -0.72 11.07 -11.18
CA GLU A 197 -1.67 11.75 -10.29
C GLU A 197 -1.86 11.02 -8.94
N ALA A 198 -1.67 9.69 -8.92
CA ALA A 198 -1.77 8.89 -7.70
C ALA A 198 -0.54 9.03 -6.77
N LYS A 199 0.56 9.66 -7.22
CA LYS A 199 1.80 9.81 -6.43
C LYS A 199 1.58 10.59 -5.12
N ARG A 200 0.72 11.62 -5.12
CA ARG A 200 0.39 12.37 -3.89
C ARG A 200 -0.27 11.46 -2.85
N ALA A 201 -1.20 10.61 -3.29
CA ALA A 201 -1.91 9.69 -2.43
C ALA A 201 -0.98 8.56 -1.93
N ALA A 202 -0.09 8.05 -2.80
CA ALA A 202 0.94 7.09 -2.39
C ALA A 202 1.87 7.67 -1.31
N TRP A 203 2.35 8.91 -1.49
CA TRP A 203 3.20 9.58 -0.50
C TRP A 203 2.52 9.71 0.87
N GLN A 204 1.21 10.02 0.91
CA GLN A 204 0.43 10.06 2.15
C GLN A 204 0.32 8.68 2.83
N ASP A 205 0.35 7.57 2.08
CA ASP A 205 0.46 6.24 2.68
C ASP A 205 1.86 6.05 3.27
N LEU A 206 2.92 6.35 2.49
CA LEU A 206 4.31 6.19 2.93
C LEU A 206 4.62 6.98 4.20
N GLN A 207 4.12 8.22 4.32
CA GLN A 207 4.22 9.02 5.55
C GLN A 207 3.56 8.33 6.76
N ARG A 208 2.41 7.68 6.56
CA ARG A 208 1.76 6.88 7.61
C ARG A 208 2.54 5.62 7.95
N ALA A 209 3.16 4.96 6.97
CA ALA A 209 4.03 3.80 7.20
C ALA A 209 5.26 4.18 8.04
N MET A 210 5.90 5.32 7.75
CA MET A 210 7.00 5.85 8.56
C MET A 210 6.57 6.18 9.99
N ALA A 211 5.39 6.79 10.17
CA ALA A 211 4.83 7.02 11.49
C ALA A 211 4.55 5.73 12.26
N LEU A 212 4.10 4.65 11.59
CA LEU A 212 3.91 3.33 12.20
C LEU A 212 5.25 2.69 12.59
N ALA A 213 6.28 2.74 11.74
CA ALA A 213 7.60 2.21 12.04
C ALA A 213 8.24 2.91 13.26
N GLY A 214 8.13 4.23 13.34
CA GLY A 214 8.64 5.01 14.48
C GLY A 214 7.95 4.68 15.82
N GLN A 215 6.70 4.22 15.80
CA GLN A 215 5.99 3.75 17.00
C GLN A 215 6.43 2.34 17.45
N GLN A 216 7.08 1.55 16.59
CA GLN A 216 7.57 0.20 16.90
C GLN A 216 9.08 0.17 17.21
N GLY A 217 9.81 1.23 16.84
CA GLY A 217 11.22 1.43 17.19
C GLY A 217 11.46 2.31 18.42
N ALA A 218 10.40 2.66 19.17
CA ALA A 218 10.54 3.35 20.45
C ALA A 218 10.78 2.31 21.57
N PRO A 219 11.79 2.50 22.44
CA PRO A 219 12.11 1.59 23.54
C PRO A 219 11.12 1.66 24.72
#